data_AF-C3Z2B2-F1
#
_entry.id   AF-C3Z2B2-F1
#
_cell.length_a   1.000
_cell.length_b   1.000
_cell.length_c   1.000
_cell.angle_alpha   90.00
_cell.angle_beta   90.00
_cell.angle_gamma   90.00
#
_symmetry.space_group_name_H-M   'P 1'
#
loop_
_entity.id
_entity.type
_entity.pdbx_description
1 polymer ?
#
loop_
_entity_poly.entity_id
_entity_poly.type
_entity_poly.pdbx_seq_one_letter_code
_entity_poly.pdbx_strand_id
1 'polypeptide(L)'
;RIMLAAEGFGNRKCFIESLQRKESVPPDLSICRFLLEQAVSVRALQELVTAESVEDSPAASQNHRTLLYGHAVLLRHMHSNMYLSCLSTSSSKDKLAFDVGLQEGSQGKACWWIIKPASKQRSEGEKVRVGDDLILMSVSSERYLHVTFNGGFGVQAAFQPTLWSVVP
;
A
#
# COMPACT_ATOMS: atom_id res chain seq x y z
N ARG A 1 1.06 -3.82 -18.93
CA ARG A 1 0.75 -3.10 -17.67
C ARG A 1 0.34 -4.13 -16.64
N ILE A 2 0.86 -3.99 -15.43
CA ILE A 2 0.59 -4.89 -14.30
C ILE A 2 -0.06 -4.09 -13.17
N MET A 3 -0.85 -4.75 -12.33
CA MET A 3 -1.59 -4.13 -11.22
C MET A 3 -1.38 -4.95 -9.95
N LEU A 4 -1.43 -4.27 -8.80
CA LEU A 4 -1.50 -4.91 -7.50
C LEU A 4 -2.90 -5.51 -7.33
N ALA A 5 -2.96 -6.78 -6.93
CA ALA A 5 -4.21 -7.50 -6.71
C ALA A 5 -4.16 -8.32 -5.42
N ALA A 6 -5.33 -8.60 -4.85
CA ALA A 6 -5.48 -9.53 -3.74
C ALA A 6 -6.88 -10.14 -3.74
N GLU A 7 -7.01 -11.39 -3.33
CA GLU A 7 -8.32 -12.06 -3.22
C GLU A 7 -9.02 -11.67 -1.91
N GLY A 8 -8.27 -11.67 -0.81
CA GLY A 8 -8.76 -11.35 0.53
C GLY A 8 -9.16 -12.60 1.29
N PHE A 9 -10.41 -13.05 1.12
CA PHE A 9 -10.87 -14.28 1.76
C PHE A 9 -10.18 -15.49 1.13
N GLY A 10 -9.77 -16.48 1.94
CA GLY A 10 -9.01 -17.64 1.47
C GLY A 10 -7.53 -17.35 1.25
N ASN A 11 -7.19 -16.28 0.52
CA ASN A 11 -5.82 -15.86 0.28
C ASN A 11 -5.60 -14.36 0.56
N ARG A 12 -4.85 -14.09 1.63
CA ARG A 12 -4.52 -12.72 2.06
C ARG A 12 -3.24 -12.17 1.43
N LYS A 13 -2.44 -12.96 0.71
CA LYS A 13 -1.23 -12.43 0.07
C LYS A 13 -1.60 -11.66 -1.19
N CYS A 14 -0.95 -10.53 -1.39
CA CYS A 14 -1.06 -9.78 -2.63
C CYS A 14 -0.26 -10.45 -3.74
N PHE A 15 -0.67 -10.23 -4.97
CA PHE A 15 0.00 -10.69 -6.17
C PHE A 15 -0.11 -9.64 -7.28
N ILE A 16 0.44 -9.96 -8.45
CA ILE A 16 0.47 -9.06 -9.60
C ILE A 16 -0.41 -9.61 -10.71
N GLU A 17 -1.42 -8.83 -11.10
CA GLU A 17 -2.34 -9.16 -12.19
C GLU A 17 -1.88 -8.47 -13.48
N SER A 18 -1.88 -9.20 -14.61
CA SER A 18 -1.42 -8.69 -15.90
C SER A 18 -2.59 -8.34 -16.81
N LEU A 19 -2.64 -7.09 -17.27
CA LEU A 19 -3.66 -6.62 -18.22
C LEU A 19 -3.47 -7.14 -19.66
N GLN A 20 -2.35 -7.83 -19.94
CA GLN A 20 -2.01 -8.31 -21.29
C GLN A 20 -2.31 -9.80 -21.48
N ARG A 21 -3.12 -10.41 -20.61
CA ARG A 21 -3.45 -11.83 -20.75
C ARG A 21 -4.11 -12.07 -22.12
N LYS A 22 -3.55 -12.97 -22.93
CA LYS A 22 -4.07 -13.38 -24.25
C LYS A 22 -5.32 -14.27 -24.14
N GLU A 23 -6.16 -14.04 -23.13
CA GLU A 23 -7.36 -14.83 -22.90
C GLU A 23 -8.58 -14.07 -23.41
N SER A 24 -9.58 -14.82 -23.88
CA SER A 24 -10.85 -14.28 -24.38
C SER A 24 -11.72 -13.67 -23.29
N VAL A 25 -11.32 -13.80 -22.03
CA VAL A 25 -12.06 -13.32 -20.85
C VAL A 25 -11.36 -12.07 -20.31
N PRO A 26 -12.09 -10.95 -20.14
CA PRO A 26 -11.52 -9.75 -19.55
C PRO A 26 -11.06 -10.02 -18.09
N PRO A 27 -9.93 -9.44 -17.66
CA PRO A 27 -9.42 -9.65 -16.30
C PRO A 27 -10.40 -9.09 -15.25
N ASP A 28 -10.54 -9.78 -14.12
CA ASP A 28 -11.32 -9.26 -12.99
C ASP A 28 -10.56 -8.12 -12.31
N LEU A 29 -11.02 -6.89 -12.56
CA LEU A 29 -10.42 -5.69 -11.98
C LEU A 29 -10.93 -5.40 -10.56
N SER A 30 -11.93 -6.12 -10.07
CA SER A 30 -12.54 -5.84 -8.75
C SER A 30 -11.54 -6.09 -7.61
N ILE A 31 -10.71 -7.12 -7.75
CA ILE A 31 -9.63 -7.51 -6.82
C ILE A 31 -8.38 -6.63 -6.90
N CYS A 32 -8.35 -5.66 -7.83
CA CYS A 32 -7.24 -4.72 -8.01
C CYS A 32 -7.54 -3.33 -7.45
N ARG A 33 -8.72 -3.13 -6.84
CA ARG A 33 -9.20 -1.80 -6.42
C ARG A 33 -8.94 -1.57 -4.94
N PHE A 34 -8.29 -0.45 -4.66
CA PHE A 34 -8.02 0.03 -3.32
C PHE A 34 -8.60 1.43 -3.14
N LEU A 35 -9.31 1.64 -2.03
CA LEU A 35 -9.79 2.92 -1.57
C LEU A 35 -8.73 3.57 -0.69
N LEU A 36 -8.39 4.82 -0.98
CA LEU A 36 -7.65 5.67 -0.05
C LEU A 36 -8.60 6.08 1.09
N GLU A 37 -8.49 5.39 2.22
CA GLU A 37 -9.40 5.59 3.35
C GLU A 37 -8.93 6.73 4.26
N GLN A 38 -7.63 6.81 4.52
CA GLN A 38 -7.04 7.89 5.30
C GLN A 38 -5.69 8.32 4.72
N ALA A 39 -5.36 9.60 4.92
CA ALA A 39 -4.05 10.17 4.64
C ALA A 39 -3.70 11.17 5.74
N VAL A 40 -2.62 10.91 6.47
CA VAL A 40 -2.21 11.71 7.62
C VAL A 40 -0.70 11.99 7.59
N SER A 41 -0.26 13.03 8.28
CA SER A 41 1.17 13.23 8.49
C SER A 41 1.76 12.10 9.33
N VAL A 42 3.05 11.79 9.14
CA VAL A 42 3.73 10.73 9.92
C VAL A 42 3.67 11.02 11.43
N ARG A 43 3.71 12.30 11.83
CA ARG A 43 3.56 12.70 13.23
C ARG A 43 2.17 12.40 13.77
N ALA A 44 1.12 12.77 13.03
CA ALA A 44 -0.25 12.45 13.42
C ALA A 44 -0.47 10.93 13.49
N LEU A 45 0.14 10.16 12.58
CA LEU A 45 0.09 8.70 12.64
C LEU A 45 0.73 8.13 13.91
N GLN A 46 1.86 8.69 14.36
CA GLN A 46 2.50 8.27 15.61
C GLN A 46 1.57 8.49 16.80
N GLU A 47 0.85 9.62 16.83
CA GLU A 47 -0.14 9.92 17.87
C GLU A 47 -1.31 8.92 17.80
N LEU A 48 -1.85 8.64 16.61
CA LEU A 48 -2.95 7.68 16.42
C LEU A 48 -2.59 6.26 16.87
N VAL A 49 -1.45 5.73 16.40
CA VAL A 49 -1.01 4.37 16.75
C VAL A 49 -0.68 4.23 18.24
N THR A 50 -0.24 5.30 18.88
CA THR A 50 -0.01 5.31 20.33
C THR A 50 -1.34 5.39 21.09
N ALA A 51 -2.29 6.18 20.59
CA ALA A 51 -3.61 6.32 21.19
C ALA A 51 -4.46 5.05 21.05
N GLU A 52 -4.33 4.26 19.97
CA GLU A 52 -4.97 2.95 19.80
C GLU A 52 -4.60 1.94 20.92
N SER A 53 -3.47 2.14 21.61
CA SER A 53 -3.09 1.31 22.77
C SER A 53 -3.81 1.68 24.07
N VAL A 54 -4.59 2.76 24.07
CA VAL A 54 -5.37 3.27 25.20
C VAL A 54 -6.82 3.35 24.74
N GLU A 55 -7.69 2.53 25.33
CA GLU A 55 -9.04 2.15 24.83
C GLU A 55 -10.07 3.28 24.57
N ASP A 56 -9.69 4.56 24.55
CA ASP A 56 -10.63 5.66 24.34
C ASP A 56 -9.96 6.83 23.61
N SER A 57 -10.06 6.84 22.28
CA SER A 57 -9.73 8.05 21.52
C SER A 57 -10.64 8.23 20.29
N PRO A 58 -11.23 9.43 20.12
CA PRO A 58 -12.10 9.70 19.00
C PRO A 58 -11.26 9.73 17.73
N ALA A 59 -11.66 8.94 16.73
CA ALA A 59 -11.06 8.97 15.40
C ALA A 59 -11.07 10.42 14.90
N ALA A 60 -9.91 11.08 14.95
CA ALA A 60 -9.77 12.46 14.50
C ALA A 60 -10.04 12.48 12.99
N SER A 61 -11.27 12.83 12.64
CA SER A 61 -11.77 12.92 11.28
C SER A 61 -11.19 14.15 10.58
N GLN A 62 -9.87 14.23 10.41
CA GLN A 62 -9.29 15.19 9.48
C GLN A 62 -9.36 14.61 8.07
N ASN A 63 -10.54 14.79 7.49
CA ASN A 63 -10.94 14.40 6.15
C ASN A 63 -10.31 15.33 5.09
N HIS A 64 -8.98 15.51 5.14
CA HIS A 64 -8.27 16.30 4.14
C HIS A 64 -8.07 15.46 2.87
N ARG A 65 -8.95 15.68 1.88
CA ARG A 65 -8.95 15.03 0.56
C ARG A 65 -7.69 15.25 -0.29
N THR A 66 -6.73 16.04 0.18
CA THR A 66 -5.51 16.35 -0.57
C THR A 66 -4.36 15.50 -0.08
N LEU A 67 -3.86 14.65 -0.97
CA LEU A 67 -2.71 13.81 -0.71
C LEU A 67 -1.41 14.61 -0.86
N LEU A 68 -0.54 14.55 0.14
CA LEU A 68 0.77 15.20 0.13
C LEU A 68 1.87 14.14 0.12
N TYR A 69 2.97 14.41 -0.57
CA TYR A 69 4.19 13.61 -0.41
C TYR A 69 4.67 13.68 1.05
N GLY A 70 5.07 12.54 1.59
CA GLY A 70 5.43 12.38 3.00
C GLY A 70 4.29 11.99 3.91
N HIS A 71 3.03 12.04 3.45
CA HIS A 71 1.91 11.49 4.22
C HIS A 71 1.95 9.96 4.24
N ALA A 72 1.51 9.41 5.37
CA ALA A 72 1.16 8.02 5.50
C ALA A 72 -0.29 7.82 5.07
N VAL A 73 -0.55 6.78 4.29
CA VAL A 73 -1.86 6.43 3.77
C VAL A 73 -2.31 5.06 4.23
N LEU A 74 -3.62 4.94 4.39
CA LEU A 74 -4.32 3.69 4.66
C LEU A 74 -5.11 3.30 3.42
N LEU A 75 -4.81 2.12 2.86
CA LEU A 75 -5.40 1.62 1.62
C LEU A 75 -6.29 0.42 1.93
N ARG A 76 -7.59 0.56 1.70
CA ARG A 76 -8.58 -0.50 1.91
C ARG A 76 -8.90 -1.20 0.61
N HIS A 77 -8.71 -2.51 0.58
CA HIS A 77 -9.10 -3.35 -0.54
C HIS A 77 -10.63 -3.37 -0.66
N MET A 78 -11.16 -2.95 -1.81
CA MET A 78 -12.60 -2.73 -1.97
C MET A 78 -13.41 -4.03 -1.93
N HIS A 79 -12.87 -5.13 -2.45
CA HIS A 79 -13.59 -6.40 -2.50
C HIS A 79 -13.72 -7.06 -1.12
N SER A 80 -12.64 -7.09 -0.32
CA SER A 80 -12.63 -7.79 0.97
C SER A 80 -12.79 -6.89 2.19
N ASN A 81 -12.79 -5.56 2.02
CA ASN A 81 -12.79 -4.57 3.11
C ASN A 81 -11.62 -4.68 4.10
N MET A 82 -10.54 -5.36 3.72
CA MET A 82 -9.30 -5.48 4.47
C MET A 82 -8.29 -4.41 4.04
N TYR A 83 -7.23 -4.21 4.81
CA TYR A 83 -6.21 -3.18 4.57
C TYR A 83 -4.92 -3.76 3.99
N LEU A 84 -4.36 -3.08 2.98
CA LEU A 84 -3.05 -3.41 2.42
C LEU A 84 -1.98 -3.25 3.49
N SER A 85 -1.21 -4.30 3.72
CA SER A 85 -0.29 -4.38 4.85
C SER A 85 1.01 -5.10 4.51
N CYS A 86 2.08 -4.67 5.18
CA CYS A 86 3.33 -5.41 5.24
C CYS A 86 3.18 -6.51 6.30
N LEU A 87 3.27 -7.77 5.88
CA LEU A 87 3.14 -8.92 6.77
C LEU A 87 4.47 -9.19 7.50
N SER A 88 4.41 -9.94 8.60
CA SER A 88 5.61 -10.40 9.31
C SER A 88 6.25 -11.64 8.67
N THR A 89 5.54 -12.30 7.74
CA THR A 89 6.04 -13.46 7.02
C THR A 89 6.93 -13.04 5.85
N SER A 90 7.82 -13.95 5.44
CA SER A 90 8.62 -13.81 4.23
C SER A 90 8.61 -15.12 3.46
N SER A 91 8.18 -15.07 2.21
CA SER A 91 8.22 -16.21 1.27
C SER A 91 9.21 -16.02 0.12
N SER A 92 9.98 -14.93 0.16
CA SER A 92 10.96 -14.57 -0.87
C SER A 92 12.31 -15.26 -0.65
N LYS A 93 13.11 -15.31 -1.73
CA LYS A 93 14.54 -15.65 -1.61
C LYS A 93 15.34 -14.53 -0.95
N ASP A 94 14.85 -13.29 -1.06
CA ASP A 94 15.41 -12.17 -0.31
C ASP A 94 14.95 -12.28 1.15
N LYS A 95 15.87 -12.70 2.03
CA LYS A 95 15.60 -12.90 3.46
C LYS A 95 15.23 -11.62 4.21
N LEU A 96 15.49 -10.47 3.59
CA LEU A 96 15.15 -9.17 4.15
C LEU A 96 13.79 -8.70 3.66
N ALA A 97 13.24 -9.28 2.58
CA ALA A 97 11.93 -8.90 2.10
C ALA A 97 10.82 -9.48 2.97
N PHE A 98 9.72 -8.74 3.09
CA PHE A 98 8.49 -9.20 3.73
C PHE A 98 7.39 -9.42 2.70
N ASP A 99 6.49 -10.35 2.99
CA ASP A 99 5.29 -10.54 2.20
C ASP A 99 4.38 -9.32 2.31
N VAL A 100 3.66 -9.01 1.23
CA VAL A 100 2.63 -7.97 1.21
C VAL A 100 1.28 -8.65 1.11
N GLY A 101 0.31 -8.18 1.88
CA GLY A 101 -0.99 -8.83 1.97
C GLY A 101 -2.08 -7.95 2.56
N LEU A 102 -3.15 -8.59 3.02
CA LEU A 102 -4.34 -7.97 3.56
C LEU A 102 -4.54 -8.33 5.05
N GLN A 103 -4.93 -7.34 5.85
CA GLN A 103 -5.30 -7.50 7.27
C GLN A 103 -6.70 -6.94 7.55
N GLU A 104 -7.46 -7.60 8.42
CA GLU A 104 -8.85 -7.19 8.73
C GLU A 104 -8.91 -5.85 9.49
N GLY A 105 -7.95 -5.62 10.39
CA GLY A 105 -7.84 -4.36 11.14
C GLY A 105 -6.77 -3.43 10.56
N SER A 106 -6.94 -2.13 10.80
CA SER A 106 -5.95 -1.09 10.49
C SER A 106 -5.00 -0.78 11.66
N GLN A 107 -5.11 -1.56 12.75
CA GLN A 107 -4.43 -1.32 14.01
C GLN A 107 -2.90 -1.36 13.85
N GLY A 108 -2.22 -0.41 14.47
CA GLY A 108 -0.76 -0.34 14.44
C GLY A 108 -0.19 0.12 13.10
N LYS A 109 1.10 -0.19 12.85
CA LYS A 109 1.87 0.41 11.73
C LYS A 109 1.85 -0.40 10.44
N ALA A 110 1.43 -1.67 10.49
CA ALA A 110 1.61 -2.62 9.39
C ALA A 110 0.79 -2.25 8.13
N CYS A 111 -0.35 -1.59 8.31
CA CYS A 111 -1.29 -1.21 7.26
C CYS A 111 -1.00 0.16 6.62
N TRP A 112 0.02 0.87 7.12
CA TRP A 112 0.32 2.24 6.71
C TRP A 112 1.50 2.31 5.76
N TRP A 113 1.34 3.13 4.72
CA TRP A 113 2.34 3.31 3.67
C TRP A 113 2.63 4.80 3.46
N ILE A 114 3.89 5.21 3.49
CA ILE A 114 4.31 6.57 3.21
C ILE A 114 4.45 6.75 1.71
N ILE A 115 3.86 7.82 1.18
CA ILE A 115 3.99 8.21 -0.23
C ILE A 115 5.22 9.08 -0.39
N LYS A 116 6.18 8.61 -1.17
CA LYS A 116 7.44 9.29 -1.48
C LYS A 116 7.45 9.77 -2.94
N PRO A 117 8.05 10.94 -3.22
CA PRO A 117 8.23 11.40 -4.59
C PRO A 117 9.18 10.47 -5.35
N ALA A 118 8.78 10.06 -6.55
CA ALA A 118 9.59 9.21 -7.42
C ALA A 118 10.82 9.92 -8.03
N SER A 119 10.75 11.26 -8.15
CA SER A 119 11.78 12.07 -8.80
C SER A 119 12.10 13.33 -8.00
N LYS A 120 13.23 13.97 -8.32
CA LYS A 120 13.64 15.25 -7.72
C LYS A 120 12.78 16.44 -8.15
N GLN A 121 11.82 16.25 -9.05
CA GLN A 121 10.87 17.31 -9.46
C GLN A 121 9.74 17.52 -8.44
N ARG A 122 9.60 16.61 -7.47
CA ARG A 122 8.62 16.70 -6.39
C ARG A 122 9.33 16.63 -5.05
N SER A 123 8.74 17.29 -4.06
CA SER A 123 9.27 17.36 -2.69
C SER A 123 8.24 16.91 -1.66
N GLU A 124 8.70 16.46 -0.49
CA GLU A 124 7.85 16.21 0.67
C GLU A 124 7.02 17.47 1.01
N GLY A 125 5.76 17.29 1.35
CA GLY A 125 4.80 18.37 1.61
C GLY A 125 4.09 18.91 0.35
N GLU A 126 4.56 18.59 -0.86
CA GLU A 126 3.85 18.97 -2.08
C GLU A 126 2.62 18.10 -2.34
N LYS A 127 1.62 18.65 -3.04
CA LYS A 127 0.42 17.92 -3.46
C LYS A 127 0.76 16.88 -4.52
N VAL A 128 0.31 15.65 -4.29
CA VAL A 128 0.34 14.57 -5.28
C VAL A 128 -0.69 14.87 -6.36
N ARG A 129 -0.29 14.76 -7.64
CA ARG A 129 -1.16 14.99 -8.79
C ARG A 129 -1.51 13.68 -9.49
N VAL A 130 -2.65 13.67 -10.18
CA VAL A 130 -3.01 12.55 -11.06
C VAL A 130 -1.94 12.40 -12.14
N GLY A 131 -1.46 11.18 -12.34
CA GLY A 131 -0.38 10.87 -13.27
C GLY A 131 1.03 11.01 -12.71
N ASP A 132 1.20 11.48 -11.46
CA ASP A 132 2.50 11.38 -10.79
C ASP A 132 2.81 9.91 -10.48
N ASP A 133 4.07 9.51 -10.72
CA ASP A 133 4.59 8.23 -10.22
C ASP A 133 4.95 8.34 -8.74
N LEU A 134 4.59 7.33 -7.98
CA LEU A 134 4.75 7.26 -6.53
C LEU A 134 5.70 6.14 -6.14
N ILE A 135 6.36 6.33 -5.01
CA ILE A 135 7.03 5.25 -4.27
C ILE A 135 6.25 5.06 -2.97
N LEU A 136 5.90 3.83 -2.64
CA LEU A 136 5.22 3.48 -1.39
C LEU A 136 6.22 2.81 -0.44
N MET A 137 6.35 3.33 0.77
CA MET A 137 7.22 2.79 1.81
C MET A 137 6.39 2.34 3.02
N SER A 138 6.51 1.08 3.43
CA SER A 138 5.86 0.54 4.63
C SER A 138 6.35 1.28 5.88
N VAL A 139 5.42 1.72 6.72
CA VAL A 139 5.75 2.36 8.02
C VAL A 139 6.30 1.34 9.01
N SER A 140 5.86 0.07 8.97
CA SER A 140 6.29 -0.94 9.94
C SER A 140 7.69 -1.48 9.68
N SER A 141 8.11 -1.53 8.41
CA SER A 141 9.35 -2.20 8.01
C SER A 141 10.37 -1.29 7.33
N GLU A 142 10.02 -0.03 7.04
CA GLU A 142 10.87 0.93 6.30
C GLU A 142 11.35 0.40 4.94
N ARG A 143 10.50 -0.39 4.28
CA ARG A 143 10.77 -1.02 2.98
C ARG A 143 9.76 -0.59 1.95
N TYR A 144 10.17 -0.57 0.70
CA TYR A 144 9.34 -0.17 -0.42
C TYR A 144 8.44 -1.30 -0.89
N LEU A 145 7.22 -0.96 -1.28
CA LEU A 145 6.36 -1.84 -2.04
C LEU A 145 7.03 -2.11 -3.40
N HIS A 146 7.52 -3.33 -3.56
CA HIS A 146 8.41 -3.71 -4.64
C HIS A 146 7.81 -4.83 -5.49
N VAL A 147 7.87 -4.66 -6.81
CA VAL A 147 7.57 -5.71 -7.77
C VAL A 147 8.85 -6.49 -8.06
N THR A 148 8.83 -7.78 -7.73
CA THR A 148 9.94 -8.70 -8.00
C THR A 148 9.65 -9.56 -9.23
N PHE A 149 10.71 -9.96 -9.93
CA PHE A 149 10.64 -10.87 -11.07
C PHE A 149 11.56 -12.07 -10.84
N ASN A 150 11.01 -13.17 -10.34
CA ASN A 150 11.75 -14.40 -10.05
C ASN A 150 11.02 -15.62 -10.65
N GLY A 151 11.09 -15.77 -11.97
CA GLY A 151 10.33 -16.80 -12.71
C GLY A 151 8.84 -16.45 -12.90
N GLY A 152 8.45 -15.24 -12.50
CA GLY A 152 7.11 -14.67 -12.56
C GLY A 152 7.07 -13.35 -11.81
N PHE A 153 6.00 -12.56 -11.99
CA PHE A 153 5.79 -11.33 -11.22
C PHE A 153 5.33 -11.66 -9.81
N GLY A 154 5.96 -11.06 -8.81
CA GLY A 154 5.54 -11.10 -7.41
C GLY A 154 5.57 -9.71 -6.78
N VAL A 155 5.00 -9.59 -5.59
CA VAL A 155 5.01 -8.35 -4.80
C VAL A 155 5.50 -8.64 -3.39
N GLN A 156 6.36 -7.75 -2.90
CA GLN A 156 6.97 -7.85 -1.58
C GLN A 156 7.35 -6.46 -1.06
N ALA A 157 7.61 -6.33 0.24
CA ALA A 157 8.23 -5.14 0.81
C ALA A 157 9.75 -5.34 0.85
N ALA A 158 10.52 -4.59 0.07
CA ALA A 158 11.98 -4.75 -0.08
C ALA A 158 12.72 -3.39 -0.13
N PHE A 159 14.06 -3.41 -0.14
CA PHE A 159 14.85 -2.17 -0.17
C PHE A 159 14.91 -1.49 -1.55
N GLN A 160 14.53 -2.19 -2.61
CA GLN A 160 14.47 -1.63 -3.95
C GLN A 160 13.13 -0.90 -4.15
N PRO A 161 13.13 0.39 -4.53
CA PRO A 161 11.89 1.08 -4.85
C PRO A 161 11.30 0.58 -6.18
N THR A 162 9.98 0.61 -6.27
CA THR A 162 9.24 0.44 -7.53
C THR A 162 8.36 1.66 -7.75
N LEU A 163 8.27 2.11 -8.99
CA LEU A 163 7.38 3.20 -9.39
C LEU A 163 5.96 2.67 -9.56
N TRP A 164 5.03 3.29 -8.86
CA TRP A 164 3.61 2.98 -8.90
C TRP A 164 2.84 4.17 -9.45
N SER A 165 2.06 3.97 -10.50
CA SER A 165 1.14 4.99 -11.00
C SER A 165 -0.25 4.74 -10.42
N VAL A 166 -0.88 5.79 -9.88
CA VAL A 166 -2.26 5.71 -9.37
C VAL A 166 -3.23 6.07 -10.49
N VAL A 167 -4.18 5.18 -10.75
CA VAL A 167 -5.26 5.40 -11.70
C VAL A 167 -6.55 5.60 -10.89
N PRO A 168 -7.23 6.76 -11.01
CA PRO A 168 -8.47 7.04 -10.29
C PRO A 168 -9.66 6.22 -10.81
#